data_AF-Q01TL0-F1
#
_entry.id   AF-Q01TL0-F1
#
_cell.length_a   1.000
_cell.length_b   1.000
_cell.length_c   1.000
_cell.angle_alpha   90.00
_cell.angle_beta   90.00
_cell.angle_gamma   90.00
#
_symmetry.space_group_name_H-M   'P 1'
#
loop_
_entity.id
_entity.type
_entity.pdbx_description
1 polymer ?
#
loop_
_entity_poly.entity_id
_entity_poly.type
_entity_poly.pdbx_seq_one_letter_code
_entity_poly.pdbx_strand_id
1 'polypeptide(L)' 'MQEVAKDNHILTIKEVAAILRCSKTNVSHVLAGKVPGTPRLFHVATGRRKLVRREWLDQWMEANKVEC' A
#
# COMPACT_ATOMS: atom_id res chain seq x y z
N MET A 1 -25.91 1.54 16.33
CA MET A 1 -25.83 1.75 14.87
C MET A 1 -25.12 3.09 14.67
N GLN A 2 -23.82 3.09 14.38
CA GLN A 2 -23.11 4.29 13.95
C GLN A 2 -22.28 3.89 12.74
N GLU A 3 -22.82 4.18 11.55
CA GLU A 3 -22.11 4.18 10.28
C GLU A 3 -21.15 5.37 10.29
N VAL A 4 -19.87 5.09 10.56
CA VAL A 4 -18.82 6.08 10.35
C VAL A 4 -18.55 6.14 8.85
N ALA A 5 -18.74 7.32 8.27
CA ALA A 5 -18.55 7.61 6.86
C ALA A 5 -17.26 6.98 6.28
N LYS A 6 -17.43 6.33 5.12
CA LYS A 6 -16.48 5.48 4.38
C LYS A 6 -15.33 6.25 3.68
N ASP A 7 -14.83 7.34 4.25
CA ASP A 7 -13.87 8.23 3.57
C ASP A 7 -12.37 7.87 3.77
N ASN A 8 -12.06 6.81 4.52
CA ASN A 8 -10.68 6.38 4.82
C ASN A 8 -10.09 5.38 3.79
N HIS A 9 -10.35 5.57 2.49
CA HIS A 9 -9.94 4.62 1.46
C HIS A 9 -8.61 4.92 0.79
N ILE A 10 -7.96 6.06 1.06
CA ILE A 10 -6.70 6.46 0.41
C ILE A 10 -5.60 6.66 1.46
N LEU A 11 -4.48 5.98 1.27
CA LEU A 11 -3.30 5.96 2.13
C LEU A 11 -2.13 6.66 1.44
N THR A 12 -1.39 7.44 2.21
CA THR A 12 -0.08 7.96 1.81
C THR A 12 1.01 6.91 2.00
N ILE A 13 2.17 7.11 1.35
CA ILE A 13 3.36 6.24 1.56
C ILE A 13 3.71 6.11 3.06
N LYS A 14 3.53 7.18 3.86
CA LYS A 14 3.83 7.15 5.29
C LYS A 14 2.88 6.22 6.05
N GLU A 15 1.59 6.24 5.72
CA GLU A 15 0.59 5.37 6.35
C GLU A 15 0.79 3.91 5.93
N VAL A 16 1.06 3.66 4.64
CA VAL A 16 1.39 2.30 4.16
C VAL A 16 2.62 1.75 4.88
N ALA A 17 3.65 2.57 5.06
CA ALA A 17 4.86 2.18 5.78
C ALA A 17 4.57 1.84 7.26
N ALA A 18 3.70 2.60 7.91
CA ALA A 18 3.27 2.33 9.28
C ALA A 18 2.48 1.02 9.39
N ILE A 19 1.58 0.74 8.44
CA ILE A 19 0.78 -0.49 8.39
C ILE A 19 1.70 -1.71 8.18
N LEU A 20 2.58 -1.66 7.17
CA LEU A 20 3.50 -2.74 6.84
C LEU A 20 4.71 -2.85 7.78
N ARG A 21 4.81 -1.96 8.79
CA ARG A 21 5.93 -1.89 9.74
C ARG A 21 7.31 -1.83 9.05
N CYS A 22 7.41 -1.08 7.95
CA CYS A 22 8.65 -0.93 7.18
C CYS A 22 9.00 0.55 6.92
N SER A 23 10.16 0.80 6.30
CA SER A 23 10.58 2.17 5.97
C SER A 23 9.81 2.73 4.76
N LYS A 24 9.70 4.06 4.67
CA LYS A 24 9.12 4.75 3.49
C LYS A 24 9.86 4.39 2.19
N THR A 25 11.17 4.18 2.28
CA THR A 25 12.00 3.77 1.15
C THR A 25 11.60 2.38 0.66
N ASN A 26 11.34 1.43 1.57
CA ASN A 26 10.87 0.10 1.20
C ASN A 26 9.54 0.17 0.45
N VAL A 27 8.57 0.93 0.98
CA VAL A 27 7.29 1.14 0.28
C VAL A 27 7.50 1.78 -1.09
N SER A 28 8.41 2.74 -1.21
CA SER A 28 8.72 3.38 -2.49
C SER A 28 9.34 2.42 -3.50
N HIS A 29 10.18 1.48 -3.05
CA HIS A 29 10.72 0.40 -3.86
C HIS A 29 9.63 -0.60 -4.29
N VAL A 30 8.73 -0.99 -3.40
CA VAL A 30 7.57 -1.85 -3.71
C VAL A 30 6.69 -1.19 -4.78
N LEU A 31 6.35 0.10 -4.61
CA LEU A 31 5.57 0.87 -5.58
C LEU A 31 6.29 1.04 -6.94
N ALA A 32 7.62 1.05 -6.92
CA ALA A 32 8.45 1.11 -8.13
C ALA A 32 8.69 -0.28 -8.75
N GLY A 33 8.28 -1.38 -8.10
CA GLY A 33 8.54 -2.75 -8.54
C GLY A 33 10.02 -3.15 -8.44
N LYS A 34 10.77 -2.58 -7.49
CA LYS A 34 12.21 -2.85 -7.28
C LYS A 34 12.49 -3.95 -6.27
N VAL A 35 11.47 -4.47 -5.58
CA VAL A 35 11.62 -5.54 -4.60
C VAL A 35 11.42 -6.88 -5.32
N PRO A 36 12.45 -7.74 -5.44
CA PRO A 36 12.33 -9.04 -6.09
C PRO A 36 11.36 -9.96 -5.34
N GLY A 37 10.64 -10.81 -6.07
CA GLY A 37 9.73 -11.80 -5.48
C GLY A 37 8.44 -11.21 -4.88
N THR A 38 8.15 -9.94 -5.15
CA THR A 38 6.96 -9.25 -4.63
C THR A 38 6.21 -8.57 -5.77
N PRO A 39 4.87 -8.75 -5.89
CA PRO A 39 4.10 -8.07 -6.92
C PRO A 39 4.16 -6.54 -6.75
N ARG A 40 3.95 -5.78 -7.82
CA ARG A 40 3.93 -4.31 -7.72
C ARG A 40 2.65 -3.85 -7.01
N LEU A 41 2.78 -2.99 -6.02
CA LEU A 41 1.62 -2.37 -5.35
C LEU A 41 1.00 -1.27 -6.23
N PHE A 42 -0.32 -1.36 -6.45
CA PHE A 42 -1.07 -0.35 -7.18
C PHE A 42 -1.12 0.98 -6.43
N HIS A 43 -1.02 2.09 -7.18
CA HIS A 43 -1.12 3.43 -6.63
C HIS A 43 -1.64 4.43 -7.64
N VAL A 44 -2.24 5.50 -7.12
CA VAL A 44 -2.55 6.73 -7.84
C VAL A 44 -1.38 7.68 -7.70
N ALA A 45 -0.85 8.17 -8.82
CA ALA A 45 0.17 9.20 -8.83
C ALA A 45 -0.50 10.57 -8.92
N THR A 46 -0.17 11.47 -7.99
CA THR A 46 -0.61 12.86 -7.99
C THR A 46 0.63 13.75 -7.86
N GLY A 47 1.24 14.04 -9.02
CA GLY A 47 2.52 14.73 -9.09
C GLY A 47 3.63 13.95 -8.36
N ARG A 48 4.22 14.56 -7.34
CA ARG A 48 5.29 13.93 -6.53
C ARG A 48 4.75 12.97 -5.46
N ARG A 49 3.44 12.95 -5.21
CA ARG A 49 2.81 12.09 -4.20
C ARG A 49 2.29 10.81 -4.84
N LYS A 50 2.46 9.69 -4.13
CA LYS A 50 1.81 8.42 -4.45
C LYS A 50 0.82 8.10 -3.35
N LEU A 51 -0.38 7.73 -3.78
CA LEU A 51 -1.51 7.43 -2.93
C LEU A 51 -1.96 5.99 -3.22
N VAL A 52 -2.24 5.21 -2.19
CA VAL A 52 -2.57 3.80 -2.30
C VAL A 52 -3.96 3.60 -1.73
N ARG A 53 -4.87 2.96 -2.46
CA ARG A 53 -6.17 2.65 -1.86
C ARG A 53 -6.01 1.53 -0.82
N ARG A 54 -6.69 1.64 0.33
CA ARG A 54 -6.66 0.62 1.40
C ARG A 54 -6.96 -0.78 0.86
N GLU A 55 -8.00 -0.89 0.05
CA GLU A 55 -8.39 -2.14 -0.64
C GLU A 55 -7.27 -2.73 -1.51
N TRP A 56 -6.48 -1.90 -2.19
CA TRP A 56 -5.39 -2.37 -3.04
C TRP A 56 -4.23 -2.89 -2.19
N LEU A 57 -3.96 -2.24 -1.05
CA LEU A 57 -2.97 -2.73 -0.10
C LEU A 57 -3.40 -4.09 0.47
N ASP A 58 -4.67 -4.27 0.82
CA ASP A 58 -5.19 -5.53 1.35
C ASP A 58 -5.11 -6.66 0.30
N GLN A 59 -5.58 -6.41 -0.93
CA GLN A 59 -5.46 -7.36 -2.04
C GLN A 59 -4.00 -7.70 -2.35
N TRP A 60 -3.11 -6.72 -2.28
CA TRP A 60 -1.69 -6.93 -2.51
C TRP A 60 -1.05 -7.78 -1.40
N MET A 61 -1.42 -7.60 -0.13
CA MET A 61 -0.92 -8.44 0.96
C MET A 61 -1.39 -9.89 0.78
N GLU A 62 -2.64 -10.08 0.39
CA GLU A 62 -3.19 -11.41 0.10
C GLU A 62 -2.50 -12.08 -1.09
N ALA A 63 -2.20 -11.32 -2.15
CA ALA A 63 -1.48 -11.82 -3.32
C ALA A 63 0.01 -12.07 -3.05
N ASN A 64 0.59 -11.40 -2.06
CA ASN A 64 2.00 -11.54 -1.67
C ASN A 64 2.20 -12.50 -0.48
N LYS A 65 1.16 -13.25 -0.08
CA LYS A 65 1.32 -14.29 0.93
C LYS A 65 2.20 -15.40 0.38
N VAL A 66 3.12 -15.88 1.20
CA VAL A 66 3.94 -17.05 0.90
C VAL A 66 3.47 -18.15 1.83
N GLU A 67 3.06 -19.27 1.25
CA GLU A 67 2.83 -20.49 2.02
C GLU A 67 4.20 -21.06 2.42
N CYS A 68 4.40 -21.28 3.72
CA CYS A 68 5.63 -21.84 4.27
C CYS A 68 5.68 -23.35 4.11
#